data_AF-A0A1M7L4X0-F1
#
_entry.id   AF-A0A1M7L4X0-F1
#
_cell.length_a   1.000
_cell.length_b   1.000
_cell.length_c   1.000
_cell.angle_alpha   90.00
_cell.angle_beta   90.00
_cell.angle_gamma   90.00
#
_symmetry.space_group_name_H-M   'P 1'
#
loop_
_entity.id
_entity.type
_entity.pdbx_description
1 polymer ?
#
loop_
_entity_poly.entity_id
_entity_poly.type
_entity_poly.pdbx_seq_one_letter_code
_entity_poly.pdbx_strand_id
1 'polypeptide(L)'
;MPKRKKQRNGNFSIVIILAIITFVVTYCTRKFTTDKGKEVPATSREKQPPAAGKNSKSDLFKENFETSSPVKENYNTATITLRSGNWTLKDAVVGRKAEDHKQGKQALRIRGGGSATMDFDINVKGTVTVTLKHAAYGTDAGGDWELWYSVNKGQRFTRAGSAVKTTARELRTSTFTISTEKTLRLQIRNADKENGRLNFDELKVVRSSETPKDNTPVTPADAVAGDDDNLLLGNPSDATAALVSPNNYLMDKGFYKLSYNRDRGTPNWVSWHVSSKDLGSMSRSNDFRPDVDVPDNWYQVSQTSYIGSGFDRGHNCPSGDRTFSRAANDATFLMTNMIPQAPNHNQHLWSGLENYTRDLVKAGNEVYVIMGSYGVGGYGEKGLKKKIDRNNITVPDHIWKVIVVIPEGNNDLKRINKHTRIIAVNTPNKNDVSTKWSAYLTSIEEIEQATNLKLLSRVPAEVRQELVKKIDTGN
;
A
#
# COMPACT_ATOMS: atom_id res chain seq x y z
N MET A 1 6.73 69.38 18.00
CA MET A 1 7.35 68.62 19.10
C MET A 1 8.56 67.86 18.56
N PRO A 2 9.80 68.14 19.02
CA PRO A 2 11.00 67.48 18.51
C PRO A 2 11.45 66.35 19.44
N LYS A 3 12.07 65.30 18.87
CA LYS A 3 13.24 64.63 19.49
C LYS A 3 13.95 63.71 18.49
N ARG A 4 15.16 64.14 18.11
CA ARG A 4 16.22 63.38 17.44
C ARG A 4 16.66 62.18 18.27
N LYS A 5 16.99 61.06 17.63
CA LYS A 5 18.07 60.11 18.01
C LYS A 5 18.53 59.40 16.71
N LYS A 6 19.61 59.85 16.08
CA LYS A 6 21.02 59.39 16.18
C LYS A 6 21.24 57.94 15.72
N GLN A 7 21.64 57.85 14.46
CA GLN A 7 22.33 56.75 13.79
C GLN A 7 23.67 56.46 14.50
N ARG A 8 23.99 55.19 14.73
CA ARG A 8 25.33 54.73 15.15
C ARG A 8 25.75 53.58 14.26
N ASN A 9 26.73 53.84 13.41
CA ASN A 9 27.53 52.83 12.72
C ASN A 9 28.52 52.22 13.72
N GLY A 10 28.56 50.89 13.77
CA GLY A 10 29.57 50.13 14.51
C GLY A 10 30.18 49.09 13.57
N ASN A 11 31.39 49.36 13.09
CA ASN A 11 32.25 48.39 12.43
C ASN A 11 32.71 47.34 13.46
N PHE A 12 32.39 46.07 13.23
CA PHE A 12 33.07 44.94 13.88
C PHE A 12 33.92 44.22 12.85
N SER A 13 35.23 44.44 12.92
CA SER A 13 36.24 43.65 12.22
C SER A 13 36.30 42.26 12.83
N ILE A 14 35.93 41.23 12.08
CA ILE A 14 36.17 39.83 12.42
C ILE A 14 37.41 39.37 11.66
N VAL A 15 38.47 39.10 12.43
CA VAL A 15 39.70 38.44 11.98
C VAL A 15 39.38 36.95 11.79
N ILE A 16 39.44 36.46 10.55
CA ILE A 16 39.37 35.03 10.24
C ILE A 16 40.81 34.50 10.19
N ILE A 17 41.15 33.65 11.15
CA ILE A 17 42.40 32.87 11.18
C ILE A 17 42.20 31.67 10.24
N LEU A 18 42.96 31.63 9.14
CA LEU A 18 43.06 30.47 8.25
C LEU A 18 44.06 29.46 8.85
N ALA A 19 43.57 28.31 9.32
CA ALA A 19 44.42 27.17 9.68
C ALA A 19 44.50 26.21 8.48
N ILE A 20 45.63 26.20 7.78
CA ILE A 20 45.96 25.22 6.76
C ILE A 20 46.53 23.98 7.46
N ILE A 21 45.77 22.89 7.49
CA ILE A 21 46.25 21.57 7.93
C ILE A 21 46.53 20.76 6.67
N THR A 22 47.81 20.67 6.30
CA THR A 22 48.35 19.69 5.35
C THR A 22 48.42 18.32 5.99
N PHE A 23 47.65 17.35 5.47
CA PHE A 23 47.82 15.93 5.79
C PHE A 23 48.58 15.24 4.65
N VAL A 24 49.82 14.86 4.92
CA VAL A 24 50.66 14.03 4.06
C VAL A 24 50.26 12.57 4.31
N VAL A 25 49.76 11.88 3.28
CA VAL A 25 49.54 10.42 3.34
C VAL A 25 50.66 9.73 2.57
N THR A 26 51.58 9.13 3.32
CA THR A 26 52.68 8.31 2.82
C THR A 26 52.14 6.97 2.33
N TYR A 27 52.32 6.68 1.03
CA TYR A 27 52.05 5.37 0.44
C TYR A 27 53.26 4.44 0.64
N CYS A 28 53.08 3.34 1.37
CA CYS A 28 54.04 2.23 1.39
C CYS A 28 53.49 1.08 0.55
N THR A 29 54.06 0.87 -0.64
CA THR A 29 53.86 -0.32 -1.46
C THR A 29 54.77 -1.44 -0.97
N ARG A 30 54.19 -2.56 -0.52
CA ARG A 30 54.94 -3.82 -0.37
C ARG A 30 54.69 -4.72 -1.58
N LYS A 31 55.76 -4.91 -2.36
CA LYS A 31 55.89 -5.96 -3.37
C LYS A 31 55.96 -7.32 -2.65
N PHE A 32 55.17 -8.29 -3.12
CA PHE A 32 55.41 -9.69 -2.83
C PHE A 32 55.97 -10.37 -4.07
N THR A 33 57.17 -10.91 -3.91
CA THR A 33 57.93 -11.74 -4.86
C THR A 33 57.37 -13.15 -4.93
N THR A 34 57.29 -13.69 -6.14
CA THR A 34 57.08 -15.10 -6.45
C THR A 34 58.38 -15.90 -6.28
N ASP A 35 58.32 -17.09 -5.64
CA ASP A 35 59.09 -18.25 -6.11
C ASP A 35 58.51 -19.62 -5.66
N LYS A 36 58.93 -20.64 -6.41
CA LYS A 36 58.49 -22.03 -6.68
C LYS A 36 58.21 -23.02 -5.53
N GLY A 37 57.15 -23.83 -5.71
CA GLY A 37 57.26 -25.24 -6.17
C GLY A 37 57.29 -26.42 -5.17
N LYS A 38 56.59 -27.50 -5.58
CA LYS A 38 56.49 -28.91 -5.08
C LYS A 38 55.39 -29.20 -4.04
N GLU A 39 54.61 -30.29 -4.09
CA GLU A 39 54.26 -31.32 -5.09
C GLU A 39 52.98 -32.02 -4.57
N VAL A 40 52.18 -32.62 -5.46
CA VAL A 40 50.83 -33.20 -5.24
C VAL A 40 50.92 -34.67 -4.78
N PRO A 41 49.88 -35.25 -4.14
CA PRO A 41 49.19 -36.33 -4.88
C PRO A 41 47.66 -36.24 -4.84
N ALA A 42 47.09 -36.67 -5.96
CA ALA A 42 45.69 -36.58 -6.35
C ALA A 42 44.89 -37.82 -5.95
N THR A 43 43.60 -37.64 -5.68
CA THR A 43 42.58 -38.68 -5.87
C THR A 43 41.32 -38.11 -6.56
N SER A 44 41.06 -38.70 -7.72
CA SER A 44 39.84 -38.78 -8.55
C SER A 44 38.64 -37.87 -8.25
N ARG A 45 38.35 -36.95 -9.18
CA ARG A 45 37.02 -36.36 -9.39
C ARG A 45 36.23 -37.20 -10.38
N GLU A 46 35.09 -37.70 -9.93
CA GLU A 46 34.01 -38.18 -10.79
C GLU A 46 33.25 -36.96 -11.37
N LYS A 47 33.02 -36.95 -12.67
CA LYS A 47 32.31 -35.86 -13.39
C LYS A 47 30.80 -36.01 -13.16
N GLN A 48 30.17 -34.99 -12.56
CA GLN A 48 28.73 -34.78 -12.64
C GLN A 48 28.43 -33.45 -13.38
N PRO A 49 27.40 -33.37 -14.24
CA PRO A 49 27.17 -32.25 -15.17
C PRO A 49 26.77 -30.95 -14.47
N PRO A 50 26.91 -29.77 -15.13
CA PRO A 50 26.66 -28.49 -14.48
C PRO A 50 25.17 -28.36 -14.12
N ALA A 51 24.91 -28.23 -12.82
CA ALA A 51 23.58 -27.93 -12.31
C ALA A 51 23.15 -26.52 -12.76
N ALA A 52 21.94 -26.46 -13.30
CA ALA A 52 21.23 -25.26 -13.71
C ALA A 52 21.31 -24.14 -12.65
N GLY A 53 21.62 -22.93 -13.10
CA GLY A 53 21.67 -21.73 -12.26
C GLY A 53 20.33 -21.49 -11.57
N LYS A 54 20.33 -21.63 -10.24
CA LYS A 54 19.24 -21.18 -9.38
C LYS A 54 19.27 -19.66 -9.33
N ASN A 55 18.27 -18.98 -9.91
CA ASN A 55 17.98 -17.59 -9.59
C ASN A 55 17.50 -17.52 -8.12
N SER A 56 18.41 -17.26 -7.18
CA SER A 56 18.05 -17.02 -5.79
C SER A 56 17.33 -15.68 -5.67
N LYS A 57 16.09 -15.69 -5.17
CA LYS A 57 15.45 -14.50 -4.58
C LYS A 57 16.39 -13.96 -3.50
N SER A 58 17.08 -12.85 -3.76
CA SER A 58 18.01 -12.29 -2.77
C SER A 58 17.21 -11.61 -1.66
N ASP A 59 17.18 -12.18 -0.46
CA ASP A 59 16.63 -11.51 0.70
C ASP A 59 17.42 -10.23 0.98
N LEU A 60 16.74 -9.09 1.07
CA LEU A 60 17.37 -7.80 1.36
C LEU A 60 17.76 -7.67 2.83
N PHE A 61 16.99 -8.31 3.70
CA PHE A 61 17.16 -8.26 5.14
C PHE A 61 16.57 -9.51 5.78
N LYS A 62 17.25 -10.03 6.80
CA LYS A 62 16.74 -11.08 7.69
C LYS A 62 17.14 -10.78 9.12
N GLU A 63 16.21 -10.97 10.04
CA GLU A 63 16.45 -11.00 11.48
C GLU A 63 15.63 -12.12 12.09
N ASN A 64 16.31 -13.06 12.75
CA ASN A 64 15.70 -14.17 13.48
C ASN A 64 15.86 -14.00 15.00
N PHE A 65 16.28 -12.81 15.43
CA PHE A 65 16.51 -12.41 16.81
C PHE A 65 17.51 -13.29 17.57
N GLU A 66 18.30 -14.11 16.89
CA GLU A 66 19.32 -14.97 17.47
C GLU A 66 20.58 -14.16 17.84
N THR A 67 21.10 -14.40 19.04
CA THR A 67 22.34 -13.79 19.55
C THR A 67 23.06 -14.74 20.49
N SER A 68 24.38 -14.78 20.37
CA SER A 68 25.29 -15.43 21.31
C SER A 68 25.64 -14.55 22.52
N SER A 69 25.26 -13.26 22.50
CA SER A 69 25.48 -12.33 23.61
C SER A 69 24.41 -12.50 24.70
N PRO A 70 24.65 -12.01 25.93
CA PRO A 70 23.62 -11.94 26.96
C PRO A 70 22.38 -11.23 26.43
N VAL A 71 21.22 -11.87 26.59
CA VAL A 71 19.95 -11.31 26.12
C VAL A 71 19.44 -10.27 27.10
N LYS A 72 18.69 -9.29 26.58
CA LYS A 72 17.93 -8.36 27.41
C LYS A 72 16.76 -9.12 28.03
N GLU A 73 16.86 -9.40 29.33
CA GLU A 73 15.86 -10.20 30.06
C GLU A 73 14.81 -9.37 30.82
N ASN A 74 15.07 -8.08 31.02
CA ASN A 74 14.12 -7.15 31.65
C ASN A 74 13.42 -6.27 30.59
N TYR A 75 12.26 -5.71 30.96
CA TYR A 75 11.40 -4.96 30.04
C TYR A 75 11.74 -3.45 29.92
N ASN A 76 12.81 -2.95 30.57
CA ASN A 76 13.20 -1.54 30.49
C ASN A 76 13.56 -1.13 29.06
N THR A 77 13.51 0.16 28.70
CA THR A 77 13.96 0.56 27.36
C THR A 77 15.47 0.44 27.24
N ALA A 78 15.97 -0.29 26.24
CA ALA A 78 17.40 -0.36 25.95
C ALA A 78 17.67 -0.72 24.48
N THR A 79 18.77 -0.21 23.94
CA THR A 79 19.33 -0.66 22.66
C THR A 79 20.12 -1.94 22.85
N ILE A 80 19.88 -2.93 22.00
CA ILE A 80 20.65 -4.17 21.91
C ILE A 80 21.27 -4.29 20.52
N THR A 81 22.37 -5.02 20.43
CA THR A 81 22.99 -5.36 19.14
C THR A 81 22.65 -6.82 18.79
N LEU A 82 21.94 -6.99 17.68
CA LEU A 82 21.67 -8.28 17.07
C LEU A 82 22.52 -8.43 15.81
N ARG A 83 22.50 -9.62 15.19
CA ARG A 83 23.26 -9.87 13.96
C ARG A 83 22.86 -8.93 12.83
N SER A 84 21.59 -8.51 12.78
CA SER A 84 21.10 -7.61 11.74
C SER A 84 21.48 -6.14 11.97
N GLY A 85 21.85 -5.76 13.20
CA GLY A 85 22.18 -4.39 13.60
C GLY A 85 21.63 -4.04 14.99
N ASN A 86 21.64 -2.75 15.31
CA ASN A 86 21.14 -2.25 16.60
C ASN A 86 19.61 -2.10 16.60
N TRP A 87 18.99 -2.51 17.69
CA TRP A 87 17.56 -2.41 17.92
C TRP A 87 17.25 -1.79 19.28
N THR A 88 16.41 -0.77 19.30
CA THR A 88 15.87 -0.21 20.54
C THR A 88 14.59 -0.95 20.94
N LEU A 89 14.65 -1.63 22.08
CA LEU A 89 13.56 -2.42 22.65
C LEU A 89 12.94 -1.68 23.84
N LYS A 90 11.64 -1.38 23.77
CA LYS A 90 10.82 -0.81 24.84
C LYS A 90 9.73 -1.80 25.23
N ASP A 91 9.64 -2.16 26.51
CA ASP A 91 8.70 -3.20 26.96
C ASP A 91 8.78 -4.47 26.10
N ALA A 92 10.02 -4.80 25.70
CA ALA A 92 10.36 -5.93 24.88
C ALA A 92 11.66 -6.60 25.33
N VAL A 93 11.78 -7.91 25.15
CA VAL A 93 12.93 -8.74 25.52
C VAL A 93 13.26 -9.72 24.39
N VAL A 94 14.46 -10.28 24.40
CA VAL A 94 14.78 -11.44 23.55
C VAL A 94 14.66 -12.68 24.42
N GLY A 95 13.52 -13.37 24.30
CA GLY A 95 13.08 -14.42 25.19
C GLY A 95 13.60 -15.81 24.80
N ARG A 96 14.05 -16.57 25.80
CA ARG A 96 14.56 -17.95 25.69
C ARG A 96 13.71 -18.97 26.46
N LYS A 97 12.62 -18.54 27.09
CA LYS A 97 11.83 -19.39 28.00
C LYS A 97 11.10 -20.47 27.21
N ALA A 98 10.67 -21.53 27.89
CA ALA A 98 9.92 -22.62 27.24
C ALA A 98 8.62 -22.10 26.60
N GLU A 99 8.01 -21.09 27.20
CA GLU A 99 6.78 -20.43 26.76
C GLU A 99 7.01 -19.46 25.58
N ASP A 100 8.27 -19.11 25.27
CA ASP A 100 8.56 -18.35 24.06
C ASP A 100 8.44 -19.26 22.84
N HIS A 101 7.45 -18.98 21.98
CA HIS A 101 7.35 -19.62 20.69
C HIS A 101 8.40 -19.01 19.75
N LYS A 102 9.30 -19.86 19.26
CA LYS A 102 10.55 -19.45 18.61
C LYS A 102 11.04 -20.52 17.63
N GLN A 103 11.78 -20.10 16.61
CA GLN A 103 12.57 -20.96 15.73
C GLN A 103 14.04 -20.79 16.06
N GLY A 104 14.62 -21.76 16.75
CA GLY A 104 15.98 -21.66 17.26
C GLY A 104 15.98 -21.57 18.78
N LYS A 105 16.85 -20.73 19.34
CA LYS A 105 17.08 -20.62 20.78
C LYS A 105 16.28 -19.49 21.41
N GLN A 106 15.90 -18.47 20.64
CA GLN A 106 15.22 -17.30 21.18
C GLN A 106 14.31 -16.60 20.17
N ALA A 107 13.37 -15.80 20.66
CA ALA A 107 12.51 -14.94 19.85
C ALA A 107 12.35 -13.58 20.52
N LEU A 108 11.96 -12.55 19.76
CA LEU A 108 11.54 -11.29 20.34
C LEU A 108 10.22 -11.49 21.09
N ARG A 109 10.07 -10.90 22.27
CA ARG A 109 8.81 -10.88 23.03
C ARG A 109 8.48 -9.45 23.45
N ILE A 110 7.28 -8.97 23.13
CA ILE A 110 6.83 -7.60 23.41
C ILE A 110 5.54 -7.65 24.26
N ARG A 111 5.40 -6.75 25.23
CA ARG A 111 4.20 -6.63 26.07
C ARG A 111 3.65 -5.19 26.08
N GLY A 112 2.37 -5.05 26.46
CA GLY A 112 1.78 -3.82 27.01
C GLY A 112 2.14 -2.52 26.28
N GLY A 113 1.79 -2.39 25.00
CA GLY A 113 2.10 -1.19 24.22
C GLY A 113 3.57 -1.02 23.83
N GLY A 114 4.41 -2.04 24.06
CA GLY A 114 5.85 -2.02 23.79
C GLY A 114 6.20 -2.02 22.30
N SER A 115 7.50 -1.90 22.02
CA SER A 115 8.01 -1.91 20.64
C SER A 115 9.44 -2.42 20.51
N ALA A 116 9.76 -2.86 19.29
CA ALA A 116 11.12 -3.12 18.82
C ALA A 116 11.39 -2.26 17.59
N THR A 117 12.41 -1.40 17.65
CA THR A 117 12.70 -0.40 16.63
C THR A 117 14.09 -0.62 16.05
N MET A 118 14.22 -0.68 14.73
CA MET A 118 15.53 -0.67 14.09
C MET A 118 16.23 0.68 14.28
N ASP A 119 17.52 0.66 14.65
CA ASP A 119 18.36 1.87 14.74
C ASP A 119 19.24 2.08 13.50
N PHE A 120 18.96 1.32 12.44
CA PHE A 120 19.65 1.35 11.16
C PHE A 120 18.65 1.30 10.01
N ASP A 121 19.16 1.46 8.80
CA ASP A 121 18.38 1.64 7.58
C ASP A 121 18.72 0.56 6.57
N ILE A 122 17.70 -0.03 5.94
CA ILE A 122 17.85 -0.86 4.75
C ILE A 122 17.82 0.07 3.55
N ASN A 123 18.88 0.03 2.73
CA ASN A 123 18.91 0.77 1.47
C ASN A 123 18.11 0.01 0.41
N VAL A 124 16.87 0.43 0.18
CA VAL A 124 16.01 -0.19 -0.81
C VAL A 124 15.13 0.85 -1.49
N LYS A 125 15.05 0.74 -2.81
CA LYS A 125 14.12 1.48 -3.66
C LYS A 125 13.14 0.50 -4.28
N GLY A 126 11.88 0.91 -4.38
CA GLY A 126 10.79 0.10 -4.89
C GLY A 126 10.05 -0.68 -3.80
N THR A 127 9.22 -1.61 -4.25
CA THR A 127 8.34 -2.40 -3.39
C THR A 127 9.08 -3.56 -2.75
N VAL A 128 8.92 -3.68 -1.43
CA VAL A 128 9.38 -4.83 -0.66
C VAL A 128 8.22 -5.56 -0.02
N THR A 129 8.39 -6.86 0.12
CA THR A 129 7.55 -7.70 0.96
C THR A 129 8.27 -7.92 2.28
N VAL A 130 7.62 -7.56 3.38
CA VAL A 130 8.08 -7.81 4.75
C VAL A 130 7.28 -8.97 5.32
N THR A 131 7.94 -10.05 5.73
CA THR A 131 7.28 -11.15 6.45
C THR A 131 7.78 -11.18 7.89
N LEU A 132 6.89 -11.38 8.85
CA LEU A 132 7.24 -11.55 10.26
C LEU A 132 6.42 -12.68 10.86
N LYS A 133 7.08 -13.61 11.56
CA LYS A 133 6.37 -14.62 12.34
C LYS A 133 5.97 -14.06 13.69
N HIS A 134 4.81 -14.46 14.18
CA HIS A 134 4.27 -14.03 15.46
C HIS A 134 3.41 -15.12 16.12
N ALA A 135 3.30 -15.07 17.45
CA ALA A 135 2.45 -15.95 18.26
C ALA A 135 2.09 -15.27 19.60
N ALA A 136 1.00 -15.69 20.24
CA ALA A 136 0.72 -15.39 21.64
C ALA A 136 1.73 -16.09 22.53
N TYR A 137 2.27 -15.41 23.54
CA TYR A 137 3.27 -16.00 24.46
C TYR A 137 2.65 -17.08 25.36
N GLY A 138 3.22 -18.28 25.34
CA GLY A 138 2.79 -19.41 26.17
C GLY A 138 1.29 -19.68 26.07
N THR A 139 0.56 -19.39 27.14
CA THR A 139 -0.90 -19.57 27.22
C THR A 139 -1.67 -18.25 27.27
N ASP A 140 -1.01 -17.11 27.11
CA ASP A 140 -1.66 -15.79 27.11
C ASP A 140 -2.74 -15.74 26.00
N ALA A 141 -3.76 -14.90 26.21
CA ALA A 141 -4.86 -14.75 25.24
C ALA A 141 -4.41 -14.19 23.88
N GLY A 142 -3.20 -13.62 23.83
CA GLY A 142 -2.67 -12.93 22.67
C GLY A 142 -3.00 -11.44 22.69
N GLY A 143 -3.05 -10.82 21.52
CA GLY A 143 -3.28 -9.38 21.38
C GLY A 143 -3.06 -8.88 19.97
N ASP A 144 -3.26 -7.58 19.77
CA ASP A 144 -3.06 -6.90 18.50
C ASP A 144 -1.65 -6.32 18.39
N TRP A 145 -1.08 -6.35 17.20
CA TRP A 145 0.19 -5.69 16.90
C TRP A 145 0.20 -5.03 15.53
N GLU A 146 1.17 -4.15 15.33
CA GLU A 146 1.28 -3.33 14.13
C GLU A 146 2.72 -3.30 13.63
N LEU A 147 2.89 -3.45 12.31
CA LEU A 147 4.15 -3.12 11.66
C LEU A 147 4.14 -1.64 11.29
N TRP A 148 5.23 -0.95 11.60
CA TRP A 148 5.46 0.45 11.25
C TRP A 148 6.77 0.57 10.48
N TYR A 149 6.85 1.56 9.62
CA TYR A 149 8.03 1.83 8.82
C TYR A 149 8.34 3.32 8.71
N SER A 150 9.61 3.63 8.51
CA SER A 150 10.12 4.98 8.29
C SER A 150 10.95 5.01 7.01
N VAL A 151 10.73 6.05 6.21
CA VAL A 151 11.48 6.34 4.98
C VAL A 151 12.38 7.57 5.11
N ASN A 152 12.48 8.10 6.33
CA ASN A 152 13.25 9.29 6.69
C ASN A 152 14.15 9.03 7.91
N LYS A 153 14.78 7.85 7.94
CA LYS A 153 15.77 7.45 8.96
C LYS A 153 15.25 7.52 10.39
N GLY A 154 13.99 7.17 10.61
CA GLY A 154 13.36 7.09 11.93
C GLY A 154 12.75 8.39 12.46
N GLN A 155 12.76 9.48 11.69
CA GLN A 155 12.13 10.74 12.13
C GLN A 155 10.61 10.64 12.23
N ARG A 156 9.97 9.94 11.29
CA ARG A 156 8.54 9.63 11.30
C ARG A 156 8.32 8.18 10.91
N PHE A 157 7.39 7.53 11.61
CA PHE A 157 6.91 6.19 11.29
C PHE A 157 5.48 6.25 10.79
N THR A 158 5.19 5.44 9.77
CA THR A 158 3.85 5.21 9.20
C THR A 158 3.53 3.72 9.35
N ARG A 159 2.26 3.39 9.60
CA ARG A 159 1.83 1.99 9.73
C ARG A 159 1.86 1.29 8.37
N ALA A 160 2.35 0.06 8.33
CA ALA A 160 2.24 -0.83 7.19
C ALA A 160 0.99 -1.71 7.35
N GLY A 161 -0.01 -1.52 6.48
CA GLY A 161 -1.26 -2.29 6.51
C GLY A 161 -2.07 -2.12 7.80
N SER A 162 -2.94 -3.09 8.06
CA SER A 162 -3.82 -3.16 9.24
C SER A 162 -3.13 -3.79 10.47
N ALA A 163 -3.76 -3.68 11.65
CA ALA A 163 -3.32 -4.44 12.83
C ALA A 163 -3.47 -5.92 12.56
N VAL A 164 -2.57 -6.69 13.16
CA VAL A 164 -2.63 -8.14 13.15
C VAL A 164 -3.06 -8.60 14.52
N LYS A 165 -4.25 -9.22 14.59
CA LYS A 165 -4.71 -9.91 15.78
C LYS A 165 -4.03 -11.27 15.89
N THR A 166 -3.41 -11.52 17.03
CA THR A 166 -2.66 -12.75 17.28
C THR A 166 -3.24 -13.45 18.49
N THR A 167 -3.85 -14.61 18.29
CA THR A 167 -4.32 -15.49 19.38
C THR A 167 -3.69 -16.90 19.30
N ALA A 168 -3.01 -17.21 18.20
CA ALA A 168 -2.39 -18.51 17.96
C ALA A 168 -1.16 -18.71 18.85
N ARG A 169 -0.99 -19.92 19.39
CA ARG A 169 0.15 -20.35 20.22
C ARG A 169 1.25 -21.04 19.41
N GLU A 170 1.22 -20.84 18.11
CA GLU A 170 2.20 -21.34 17.16
C GLU A 170 2.62 -20.17 16.27
N LEU A 171 3.87 -20.17 15.80
CA LEU A 171 4.37 -19.09 14.96
C LEU A 171 3.66 -19.06 13.61
N ARG A 172 2.86 -18.02 13.39
CA ARG A 172 2.20 -17.71 12.11
C ARG A 172 2.89 -16.58 11.41
N THR A 173 2.89 -16.59 10.08
CA THR A 173 3.56 -15.55 9.29
C THR A 173 2.55 -14.50 8.85
N SER A 174 2.78 -13.24 9.20
CA SER A 174 2.12 -12.10 8.57
C SER A 174 3.02 -11.48 7.51
N THR A 175 2.40 -10.94 6.47
CA THR A 175 3.09 -10.36 5.32
C THR A 175 2.57 -8.95 5.05
N PHE A 176 3.49 -8.03 4.79
CA PHE A 176 3.22 -6.62 4.50
C PHE A 176 3.94 -6.21 3.23
N THR A 177 3.36 -5.26 2.51
CA THR A 177 3.99 -4.67 1.33
C THR A 177 4.31 -3.21 1.63
N ILE A 178 5.55 -2.79 1.39
CA ILE A 178 6.02 -1.43 1.65
C ILE A 178 6.73 -0.91 0.41
N SER A 179 6.31 0.25 -0.08
CA SER A 179 7.00 0.96 -1.16
C SER A 179 7.80 2.12 -0.59
N THR A 180 9.09 2.18 -0.91
CA THR A 180 9.97 3.28 -0.49
C THR A 180 10.94 3.66 -1.61
N GLU A 181 11.30 4.93 -1.69
CA GLU A 181 12.26 5.46 -2.67
C GLU A 181 13.65 5.74 -2.06
N LYS A 182 13.80 5.54 -0.75
CA LYS A 182 14.98 5.95 0.01
C LYS A 182 15.50 4.82 0.89
N THR A 183 15.45 5.01 2.20
CA THR A 183 15.77 3.99 3.17
C THR A 183 14.49 3.39 3.72
N LEU A 184 14.61 2.21 4.31
CA LEU A 184 13.54 1.58 5.06
C LEU A 184 14.04 1.24 6.46
N ARG A 185 13.31 1.70 7.46
CA ARG A 185 13.50 1.33 8.85
C ARG A 185 12.19 0.79 9.40
N LEU A 186 12.23 -0.36 10.07
CA LEU A 186 11.04 -1.02 10.58
C LEU A 186 10.90 -0.85 12.09
N GLN A 187 9.67 -0.91 12.55
CA GLN A 187 9.31 -0.95 13.96
C GLN A 187 8.12 -1.89 14.17
N ILE A 188 8.24 -2.79 15.12
CA ILE A 188 7.16 -3.69 15.55
C ILE A 188 6.55 -3.07 16.80
N ARG A 189 5.23 -2.88 16.84
CA ARG A 189 4.52 -2.34 18.00
C ARG A 189 3.49 -3.34 18.48
N ASN A 190 3.50 -3.68 19.76
CA ASN A 190 2.34 -4.29 20.39
C ASN A 190 1.31 -3.18 20.59
N ALA A 191 0.15 -3.30 19.95
CA ALA A 191 -0.91 -2.28 19.99
C ALA A 191 -1.87 -2.51 21.16
N ASP A 192 -1.83 -3.69 21.76
CA ASP A 192 -2.60 -4.02 22.93
C ASP A 192 -1.92 -3.46 24.19
N LYS A 193 -2.66 -2.65 24.93
CA LYS A 193 -2.22 -2.06 26.21
C LYS A 193 -2.56 -2.96 27.39
N GLU A 194 -3.41 -3.97 27.20
CA GLU A 194 -3.87 -4.87 28.26
C GLU A 194 -3.17 -6.23 28.16
N ASN A 195 -2.11 -6.41 28.96
CA ASN A 195 -1.43 -7.67 29.33
C ASN A 195 -1.13 -8.78 28.30
N GLY A 196 -1.41 -8.60 27.00
CA GLY A 196 -1.08 -9.55 25.95
C GLY A 196 0.41 -9.51 25.62
N ARG A 197 1.15 -10.60 25.89
CA ARG A 197 2.53 -10.78 25.40
C ARG A 197 2.51 -11.53 24.09
N LEU A 198 3.28 -11.02 23.13
CA LEU A 198 3.43 -11.61 21.82
C LEU A 198 4.89 -11.95 21.55
N ASN A 199 5.12 -13.13 20.98
CA ASN A 199 6.40 -13.54 20.41
C ASN A 199 6.48 -13.13 18.93
N PHE A 200 7.68 -12.79 18.47
CA PHE A 200 7.99 -12.44 17.10
C PHE A 200 9.31 -13.06 16.67
N ASP A 201 9.35 -13.57 15.45
CA ASP A 201 10.52 -14.27 14.91
C ASP A 201 10.60 -14.17 13.38
N GLU A 202 11.74 -14.53 12.79
CA GLU A 202 11.94 -14.69 11.35
C GLU A 202 11.45 -13.49 10.51
N LEU A 203 11.85 -12.27 10.90
CA LEU A 203 11.62 -11.05 10.13
C LEU A 203 12.43 -11.11 8.83
N LYS A 204 11.77 -10.95 7.68
CA LYS A 204 12.43 -10.92 6.36
C LYS A 204 11.92 -9.74 5.56
N VAL A 205 12.81 -9.10 4.82
CA VAL A 205 12.46 -8.15 3.77
C VAL A 205 13.01 -8.68 2.47
N VAL A 206 12.15 -8.86 1.48
CA VAL A 206 12.52 -9.32 0.15
C VAL A 206 12.06 -8.29 -0.88
N ARG A 207 12.84 -8.08 -1.95
CA ARG A 207 12.31 -7.34 -3.10
C ARG A 207 11.19 -8.16 -3.70
N SER A 208 10.06 -7.52 -3.96
CA SER A 208 9.01 -8.15 -4.75
C SER A 208 9.51 -8.29 -6.19
N SER A 209 10.09 -9.44 -6.54
CA SER A 209 10.26 -9.86 -7.94
C SER A 209 8.99 -10.59 -8.38
N GLU A 210 8.47 -10.26 -9.56
CA GLU A 210 7.25 -10.83 -10.14
C GLU A 210 7.20 -12.38 -10.08
N THR A 211 6.14 -12.92 -9.45
CA THR A 211 5.60 -14.32 -9.46
C THR A 211 6.50 -15.48 -8.94
N PRO A 212 5.97 -16.54 -8.26
CA PRO A 212 5.34 -17.70 -8.94
C PRO A 212 4.24 -18.50 -8.18
N LYS A 213 3.53 -19.33 -8.97
CA LYS A 213 2.56 -20.40 -8.70
C LYS A 213 3.10 -21.53 -7.80
N ASP A 214 2.25 -22.11 -6.95
CA ASP A 214 2.20 -23.58 -6.75
C ASP A 214 0.86 -24.06 -6.18
N ASN A 215 0.43 -25.25 -6.60
CA ASN A 215 -0.84 -25.91 -6.34
C ASN A 215 -0.70 -26.96 -5.24
N THR A 216 -1.49 -26.87 -4.18
CA THR A 216 -1.94 -28.02 -3.38
C THR A 216 -3.18 -27.63 -2.56
N PRO A 217 -4.15 -28.54 -2.35
CA PRO A 217 -5.50 -28.18 -1.90
C PRO A 217 -5.67 -28.32 -0.39
N VAL A 218 -6.15 -27.28 0.31
CA VAL A 218 -6.74 -27.45 1.65
C VAL A 218 -7.76 -26.33 1.99
N THR A 219 -8.76 -26.74 2.76
CA THR A 219 -9.96 -26.10 3.35
C THR A 219 -9.65 -24.95 4.34
N PRO A 220 -10.66 -24.19 4.82
CA PRO A 220 -10.59 -22.74 4.96
C PRO A 220 -10.21 -22.27 6.38
N ALA A 221 -9.06 -21.61 6.54
CA ALA A 221 -8.81 -20.59 7.57
C ALA A 221 -7.35 -20.06 7.53
N ASP A 222 -6.89 -19.52 6.40
CA ASP A 222 -5.63 -18.75 6.36
C ASP A 222 -5.82 -17.54 5.44
N ALA A 223 -5.71 -16.35 6.01
CA ALA A 223 -5.70 -15.10 5.24
C ALA A 223 -4.42 -15.05 4.39
N VAL A 224 -4.57 -14.81 3.08
CA VAL A 224 -3.45 -14.77 2.15
C VAL A 224 -2.84 -13.38 2.09
N ALA A 225 -1.53 -13.29 1.94
CA ALA A 225 -0.85 -12.00 1.78
C ALA A 225 -1.37 -11.26 0.53
N GLY A 226 -2.00 -10.12 0.73
CA GLY A 226 -2.58 -9.31 -0.35
C GLY A 226 -4.00 -9.70 -0.74
N ASP A 227 -4.60 -10.71 -0.10
CA ASP A 227 -6.06 -10.89 -0.08
C ASP A 227 -6.72 -9.60 0.41
N ASP A 228 -7.90 -9.27 -0.09
CA ASP A 228 -8.63 -8.03 0.18
C ASP A 228 -7.89 -6.73 -0.24
N ASP A 229 -6.72 -6.81 -0.89
CA ASP A 229 -5.97 -5.61 -1.30
C ASP A 229 -6.73 -4.86 -2.41
N ASN A 230 -6.83 -3.54 -2.26
CA ASN A 230 -7.50 -2.67 -3.22
C ASN A 230 -6.91 -2.72 -4.65
N LEU A 231 -5.73 -3.29 -4.86
CA LEU A 231 -5.10 -3.58 -6.17
C LEU A 231 -4.84 -5.09 -6.37
N LEU A 232 -5.59 -5.97 -5.70
CA LEU A 232 -5.44 -7.41 -5.86
C LEU A 232 -5.55 -7.82 -7.33
N LEU A 233 -6.49 -7.22 -8.07
CA LEU A 233 -6.75 -7.53 -9.47
C LEU A 233 -5.74 -6.91 -10.44
N GLY A 234 -4.83 -6.09 -9.94
CA GLY A 234 -3.75 -5.47 -10.71
C GLY A 234 -3.81 -3.95 -10.74
N ASN A 235 -2.76 -3.35 -11.30
CA ASN A 235 -2.62 -1.91 -11.52
C ASN A 235 -3.03 -1.60 -12.98
N PRO A 236 -4.17 -0.95 -13.23
CA PRO A 236 -4.70 -0.79 -14.59
C PRO A 236 -3.84 -0.01 -15.57
N SER A 237 -2.96 0.87 -15.08
CA SER A 237 -2.15 1.76 -15.93
C SER A 237 -0.67 1.73 -15.60
N ASP A 238 -0.23 0.74 -14.81
CA ASP A 238 1.12 0.72 -14.24
C ASP A 238 1.49 2.03 -13.53
N ALA A 239 0.51 2.62 -12.82
CA ALA A 239 0.69 3.84 -12.05
C ALA A 239 1.80 3.66 -11.00
N THR A 240 2.61 4.69 -10.80
CA THR A 240 3.71 4.69 -9.81
C THR A 240 3.60 5.89 -8.90
N ALA A 241 4.09 5.78 -7.65
CA ALA A 241 4.16 6.91 -6.73
C ALA A 241 5.32 7.88 -7.07
N ALA A 242 5.82 7.83 -8.30
CA ALA A 242 6.93 8.66 -8.75
C ALA A 242 6.40 10.00 -9.27
N LEU A 243 6.92 11.11 -8.76
CA LEU A 243 6.53 12.46 -9.19
C LEU A 243 6.83 12.75 -10.67
N VAL A 244 7.70 11.96 -11.29
CA VAL A 244 7.99 12.00 -12.73
C VAL A 244 6.85 11.42 -13.58
N SER A 245 5.87 10.77 -12.97
CA SER A 245 4.65 10.24 -13.59
C SER A 245 3.41 11.04 -13.18
N PRO A 246 3.39 12.38 -13.34
CA PRO A 246 2.38 13.25 -12.70
C PRO A 246 0.95 13.01 -13.17
N ASN A 247 0.78 12.45 -14.37
CA ASN A 247 -0.52 12.13 -14.95
C ASN A 247 -0.92 10.66 -14.77
N ASN A 248 -0.14 9.89 -14.02
CA ASN A 248 -0.35 8.49 -13.69
C ASN A 248 0.20 8.16 -12.29
N TYR A 249 -0.08 9.05 -11.34
CA TYR A 249 0.54 9.06 -10.01
C TYR A 249 -0.25 8.16 -9.06
N LEU A 250 0.37 7.05 -8.63
CA LEU A 250 -0.27 6.10 -7.72
C LEU A 250 -0.38 6.67 -6.31
N MET A 251 -1.60 6.69 -5.77
CA MET A 251 -1.87 7.09 -4.40
C MET A 251 -2.58 5.95 -3.67
N ASP A 252 -2.08 5.62 -2.48
CA ASP A 252 -2.68 4.63 -1.57
C ASP A 252 -3.33 5.34 -0.39
N LYS A 253 -4.63 5.15 -0.22
CA LYS A 253 -5.43 5.77 0.85
C LYS A 253 -5.76 4.79 1.97
N GLY A 254 -5.22 3.58 1.93
CA GLY A 254 -5.54 2.47 2.83
C GLY A 254 -6.90 1.84 2.53
N PHE A 255 -7.93 2.65 2.29
CA PHE A 255 -9.30 2.19 2.01
C PHE A 255 -9.62 2.06 0.53
N TYR A 256 -8.83 2.67 -0.34
CA TYR A 256 -8.87 2.54 -1.80
C TYR A 256 -7.53 2.99 -2.36
N LYS A 257 -7.24 2.63 -3.61
CA LYS A 257 -6.02 3.05 -4.32
C LYS A 257 -6.41 3.69 -5.65
N LEU A 258 -5.66 4.68 -6.10
CA LEU A 258 -5.97 5.40 -7.34
C LEU A 258 -4.73 5.75 -8.15
N SER A 259 -4.92 5.91 -9.46
CA SER A 259 -4.00 6.66 -10.31
C SER A 259 -4.53 8.08 -10.47
N TYR A 260 -3.81 9.06 -9.95
CA TYR A 260 -4.15 10.46 -10.05
C TYR A 260 -3.56 11.08 -11.32
N ASN A 261 -4.34 11.96 -11.96
CA ASN A 261 -3.90 12.73 -13.10
C ASN A 261 -3.87 14.22 -12.77
N ARG A 262 -2.65 14.75 -12.55
CA ARG A 262 -2.42 16.15 -12.20
C ARG A 262 -3.09 17.11 -13.19
N ASP A 263 -2.93 16.87 -14.48
CA ASP A 263 -3.40 17.80 -15.51
C ASP A 263 -4.92 17.76 -15.73
N ARG A 264 -5.57 16.67 -15.28
CA ARG A 264 -7.04 16.54 -15.27
C ARG A 264 -7.66 17.02 -13.95
N GLY A 265 -6.90 17.09 -12.87
CA GLY A 265 -7.42 17.35 -11.52
C GLY A 265 -8.30 16.21 -10.98
N THR A 266 -8.28 15.03 -11.60
CA THR A 266 -9.15 13.89 -11.30
C THR A 266 -8.38 12.56 -11.44
N PRO A 267 -8.85 11.46 -10.85
CA PRO A 267 -8.22 10.16 -11.04
C PRO A 267 -8.44 9.63 -12.47
N ASN A 268 -7.45 8.91 -13.00
CA ASN A 268 -7.63 8.06 -14.18
C ASN A 268 -8.52 6.85 -13.83
N TRP A 269 -8.26 6.25 -12.66
CA TRP A 269 -9.05 5.18 -12.07
C TRP A 269 -8.88 5.16 -10.55
N VAL A 270 -9.86 4.58 -9.86
CA VAL A 270 -9.86 4.25 -8.44
C VAL A 270 -10.27 2.79 -8.29
N SER A 271 -9.56 2.04 -7.46
CA SER A 271 -9.75 0.62 -7.23
C SER A 271 -9.93 0.35 -5.73
N TRP A 272 -10.90 -0.49 -5.38
CA TRP A 272 -11.18 -0.85 -4.00
C TRP A 272 -11.87 -2.20 -3.87
N HIS A 273 -11.68 -2.85 -2.72
CA HIS A 273 -12.40 -4.05 -2.33
C HIS A 273 -13.57 -3.72 -1.39
N VAL A 274 -14.67 -4.46 -1.46
CA VAL A 274 -15.79 -4.31 -0.53
C VAL A 274 -16.25 -5.69 -0.08
N SER A 275 -16.18 -5.91 1.22
CA SER A 275 -16.72 -7.08 1.91
C SER A 275 -17.74 -6.66 2.96
N SER A 276 -18.34 -7.63 3.65
CA SER A 276 -19.22 -7.37 4.79
C SER A 276 -18.52 -6.51 5.87
N LYS A 277 -17.20 -6.63 6.01
CA LYS A 277 -16.37 -5.93 7.01
C LYS A 277 -16.23 -4.43 6.75
N ASP A 278 -16.46 -3.98 5.52
CA ASP A 278 -16.36 -2.57 5.13
C ASP A 278 -17.65 -1.79 5.38
N LEU A 279 -18.75 -2.52 5.57
CA LEU A 279 -20.07 -1.98 5.82
C LEU A 279 -20.35 -1.94 7.32
N GLY A 280 -20.91 -0.83 7.77
CA GLY A 280 -21.32 -0.61 9.14
C GLY A 280 -22.38 0.48 9.24
N SER A 281 -22.46 1.13 10.40
CA SER A 281 -23.48 2.14 10.71
C SER A 281 -22.96 3.57 10.71
N MET A 282 -21.72 3.81 10.27
CA MET A 282 -21.17 5.17 10.23
C MET A 282 -21.93 6.06 9.27
N SER A 283 -22.34 7.22 9.77
CA SER A 283 -22.95 8.26 8.98
C SER A 283 -21.93 8.91 8.04
N ARG A 284 -22.47 9.45 6.95
CA ARG A 284 -21.71 10.17 5.93
C ARG A 284 -21.13 11.47 6.50
N SER A 285 -19.84 11.74 6.27
CA SER A 285 -19.20 12.95 6.81
C SER A 285 -19.55 14.24 6.12
N ASN A 286 -19.65 14.21 4.79
CA ASN A 286 -19.72 15.41 3.96
C ASN A 286 -18.51 16.36 4.08
N ASP A 287 -17.37 15.87 4.60
CA ASP A 287 -16.13 16.61 4.77
C ASP A 287 -15.29 16.62 3.48
N PHE A 288 -15.82 17.25 2.43
CA PHE A 288 -15.08 17.43 1.18
C PHE A 288 -13.85 18.29 1.44
N ARG A 289 -12.65 17.77 1.17
CA ARG A 289 -11.41 18.49 1.46
C ARG A 289 -10.28 18.19 0.48
N PRO A 290 -9.36 19.15 0.27
CA PRO A 290 -8.11 18.89 -0.43
C PRO A 290 -7.37 17.70 0.16
N ASP A 291 -6.65 16.99 -0.70
CA ASP A 291 -5.83 15.86 -0.31
C ASP A 291 -4.39 16.31 -0.10
N VAL A 292 -3.93 16.26 1.15
CA VAL A 292 -2.59 16.70 1.56
C VAL A 292 -1.47 15.82 1.00
N ASP A 293 -1.79 14.65 0.45
CA ASP A 293 -0.81 13.78 -0.21
C ASP A 293 -0.58 14.17 -1.68
N VAL A 294 -1.35 15.12 -2.22
CA VAL A 294 -1.07 15.73 -3.52
C VAL A 294 0.11 16.69 -3.35
N PRO A 295 1.19 16.56 -4.15
CA PRO A 295 2.35 17.44 -4.07
C PRO A 295 1.98 18.92 -4.05
N ASP A 296 2.58 19.70 -3.15
CA ASP A 296 2.23 21.11 -2.90
C ASP A 296 2.37 22.02 -4.13
N ASN A 297 3.21 21.64 -5.10
CA ASN A 297 3.40 22.37 -6.34
C ASN A 297 2.40 22.00 -7.44
N TRP A 298 1.46 21.09 -7.17
CA TRP A 298 0.36 20.73 -8.07
C TRP A 298 -0.92 21.46 -7.66
N TYR A 299 -1.86 21.55 -8.59
CA TYR A 299 -3.18 22.08 -8.28
C TYR A 299 -3.90 21.19 -7.28
N GLN A 300 -4.23 21.72 -6.10
CA GLN A 300 -5.03 21.02 -5.10
C GLN A 300 -6.51 21.34 -5.32
N VAL A 301 -7.26 20.36 -5.82
CA VAL A 301 -8.72 20.47 -5.93
C VAL A 301 -9.30 20.67 -4.54
N SER A 302 -10.13 21.70 -4.39
CA SER A 302 -10.72 22.07 -3.11
C SER A 302 -12.21 21.82 -3.09
N GLN A 303 -12.81 21.91 -1.91
CA GLN A 303 -14.25 21.82 -1.77
C GLN A 303 -15.00 22.85 -2.64
N THR A 304 -14.45 24.05 -2.87
CA THR A 304 -15.14 25.12 -3.61
C THR A 304 -15.01 24.99 -5.13
N SER A 305 -14.11 24.13 -5.62
CA SER A 305 -13.78 23.94 -7.03
C SER A 305 -14.98 23.60 -7.94
N TYR A 306 -16.02 22.97 -7.38
CA TYR A 306 -17.19 22.53 -8.13
C TYR A 306 -18.35 23.53 -8.06
N ILE A 307 -18.27 24.54 -7.18
CA ILE A 307 -19.37 25.46 -6.91
C ILE A 307 -19.74 26.22 -8.18
N GLY A 308 -21.04 26.23 -8.49
CA GLY A 308 -21.58 26.94 -9.64
C GLY A 308 -21.27 26.31 -10.99
N SER A 309 -20.62 25.16 -11.05
CA SER A 309 -20.28 24.47 -12.30
C SER A 309 -21.47 23.81 -13.01
N GLY A 310 -22.49 23.41 -12.24
CA GLY A 310 -23.60 22.55 -12.70
C GLY A 310 -23.29 21.05 -12.66
N PHE A 311 -22.20 20.65 -11.98
CA PHE A 311 -21.79 19.26 -11.75
C PHE A 311 -21.67 18.97 -10.26
N ASP A 312 -22.02 17.75 -9.87
CA ASP A 312 -21.80 17.21 -8.54
C ASP A 312 -20.33 16.85 -8.30
N ARG A 313 -19.96 16.76 -7.02
CA ARG A 313 -18.75 16.07 -6.55
C ARG A 313 -19.01 14.56 -6.56
N GLY A 314 -18.90 13.96 -7.75
CA GLY A 314 -19.12 12.54 -7.96
C GLY A 314 -18.00 11.71 -7.34
N HIS A 315 -18.34 10.81 -6.42
CA HIS A 315 -17.35 9.93 -5.78
C HIS A 315 -16.93 8.82 -6.74
N ASN A 316 -15.66 8.42 -6.69
CA ASN A 316 -15.27 7.16 -7.30
C ASN A 316 -15.53 5.98 -6.35
N CYS A 317 -14.79 5.93 -5.23
CA CYS A 317 -15.12 5.07 -4.10
C CYS A 317 -16.21 5.77 -3.26
N PRO A 318 -17.46 5.24 -3.21
CA PRO A 318 -18.58 5.94 -2.59
C PRO A 318 -18.52 5.82 -1.06
N SER A 319 -19.03 6.84 -0.36
CA SER A 319 -19.07 6.84 1.10
C SER A 319 -19.84 5.66 1.68
N GLY A 320 -20.84 5.14 0.94
CA GLY A 320 -21.65 3.99 1.35
C GLY A 320 -20.88 2.68 1.43
N ASP A 321 -19.73 2.57 0.77
CA ASP A 321 -18.88 1.37 0.78
C ASP A 321 -17.85 1.41 1.93
N ARG A 322 -17.80 2.49 2.71
CA ARG A 322 -16.86 2.72 3.81
C ARG A 322 -17.59 3.24 5.04
N THR A 323 -18.42 2.37 5.63
CA THR A 323 -19.27 2.74 6.79
C THR A 323 -18.90 1.97 8.06
N PHE A 324 -17.83 1.17 8.04
CA PHE A 324 -17.34 0.46 9.23
C PHE A 324 -16.63 1.38 10.25
N SER A 325 -15.96 2.44 9.79
CA SER A 325 -15.25 3.38 10.67
C SER A 325 -15.26 4.80 10.16
N ARG A 326 -15.10 5.75 11.08
CA ARG A 326 -15.04 7.18 10.77
C ARG A 326 -13.93 7.50 9.76
N ALA A 327 -12.74 6.97 10.01
CA ALA A 327 -11.56 7.16 9.16
C ALA A 327 -11.78 6.64 7.74
N ALA A 328 -12.39 5.46 7.59
CA ALA A 328 -12.74 4.91 6.29
C ALA A 328 -13.70 5.81 5.52
N ASN A 329 -14.76 6.28 6.19
CA ASN A 329 -15.73 7.17 5.57
C ASN A 329 -15.10 8.54 5.22
N ASP A 330 -14.24 9.10 6.08
CA ASP A 330 -13.60 10.39 5.82
C ASP A 330 -12.64 10.34 4.64
N ALA A 331 -12.01 9.19 4.41
CA ALA A 331 -11.14 9.01 3.27
C ALA A 331 -11.90 9.17 1.95
N THR A 332 -13.19 8.82 1.86
CA THR A 332 -13.94 8.93 0.61
C THR A 332 -14.22 10.38 0.19
N PHE A 333 -14.07 11.35 1.09
CA PHE A 333 -14.32 12.77 0.83
C PHE A 333 -13.07 13.58 0.42
N LEU A 334 -11.92 12.92 0.26
CA LEU A 334 -10.74 13.54 -0.36
C LEU A 334 -11.06 13.91 -1.81
N MET A 335 -10.71 15.13 -2.23
CA MET A 335 -11.03 15.60 -3.59
C MET A 335 -10.31 14.81 -4.70
N THR A 336 -9.25 14.07 -4.40
CA THR A 336 -8.60 13.10 -5.32
C THR A 336 -9.49 11.90 -5.67
N ASN A 337 -10.57 11.67 -4.93
CA ASN A 337 -11.60 10.66 -5.20
C ASN A 337 -12.79 11.23 -6.00
N MET A 338 -12.74 12.51 -6.42
CA MET A 338 -13.88 13.18 -7.06
C MET A 338 -13.71 13.33 -8.58
N ILE A 339 -14.84 13.28 -9.29
CA ILE A 339 -14.99 13.69 -10.70
C ILE A 339 -16.19 14.63 -10.87
N PRO A 340 -16.17 15.58 -11.83
CA PRO A 340 -17.38 16.31 -12.21
C PRO A 340 -18.41 15.36 -12.82
N GLN A 341 -19.52 15.14 -12.11
CA GLN A 341 -20.56 14.20 -12.52
C GLN A 341 -21.89 14.93 -12.70
N ALA A 342 -22.60 14.68 -13.81
CA ALA A 342 -23.90 15.27 -14.04
C ALA A 342 -24.90 14.83 -12.94
N PRO A 343 -25.71 15.72 -12.35
CA PRO A 343 -26.56 15.38 -11.21
C PRO A 343 -27.47 14.16 -11.38
N ASN A 344 -28.22 14.04 -12.49
CA ASN A 344 -29.09 12.88 -12.70
C ASN A 344 -28.28 11.59 -12.88
N HIS A 345 -27.09 11.70 -13.49
CA HIS A 345 -26.16 10.58 -13.60
C HIS A 345 -25.68 10.15 -12.21
N ASN A 346 -25.27 11.08 -11.34
CA ASN A 346 -24.78 10.81 -9.99
C ASN A 346 -25.86 10.27 -9.05
N GLN A 347 -26.96 11.00 -8.92
CA GLN A 347 -27.95 10.80 -7.86
C GLN A 347 -28.92 9.66 -8.13
N HIS A 348 -29.06 9.24 -9.40
CA HIS A 348 -30.00 8.20 -9.81
C HIS A 348 -29.31 6.99 -10.44
N LEU A 349 -28.75 7.13 -11.65
CA LEU A 349 -28.12 6.00 -12.36
C LEU A 349 -26.99 5.40 -11.53
N TRP A 350 -26.02 6.24 -11.15
CA TRP A 350 -24.80 5.79 -10.49
C TRP A 350 -25.06 5.28 -9.07
N SER A 351 -25.87 6.03 -8.31
CA SER A 351 -26.36 5.61 -6.99
C SER A 351 -27.08 4.25 -7.04
N GLY A 352 -27.86 3.98 -8.10
CA GLY A 352 -28.50 2.68 -8.33
C GLY A 352 -27.51 1.53 -8.45
N LEU A 353 -26.44 1.69 -9.22
CA LEU A 353 -25.38 0.68 -9.35
C LEU A 353 -24.59 0.50 -8.04
N GLU A 354 -24.32 1.58 -7.32
CA GLU A 354 -23.63 1.53 -6.03
C GLU A 354 -24.48 0.80 -4.97
N ASN A 355 -25.79 1.04 -4.94
CA ASN A 355 -26.70 0.29 -4.08
C ASN A 355 -26.70 -1.20 -4.44
N TYR A 356 -26.80 -1.54 -5.73
CA TYR A 356 -26.74 -2.93 -6.18
C TYR A 356 -25.43 -3.62 -5.79
N THR A 357 -24.30 -2.91 -5.89
CA THR A 357 -22.99 -3.40 -5.45
C THR A 357 -23.02 -3.81 -3.97
N ARG A 358 -23.59 -2.96 -3.10
CA ARG A 358 -23.73 -3.27 -1.67
C ARG A 358 -24.74 -4.38 -1.40
N ASP A 359 -25.78 -4.52 -2.22
CA ASP A 359 -26.76 -5.60 -2.05
C ASP A 359 -26.13 -6.97 -2.41
N LEU A 360 -25.24 -7.02 -3.40
CA LEU A 360 -24.42 -8.21 -3.66
C LEU A 360 -23.57 -8.57 -2.43
N VAL A 361 -22.94 -7.58 -1.79
CA VAL A 361 -22.13 -7.80 -0.59
C VAL A 361 -22.99 -8.32 0.58
N LYS A 362 -24.13 -7.70 0.84
CA LYS A 362 -25.09 -8.16 1.86
C LYS A 362 -25.64 -9.57 1.59
N ALA A 363 -25.68 -9.99 0.32
CA ALA A 363 -26.08 -11.33 -0.08
C ALA A 363 -24.97 -12.40 0.13
N GLY A 364 -23.85 -12.04 0.77
CA GLY A 364 -22.75 -12.97 1.08
C GLY A 364 -21.67 -13.03 0.01
N ASN A 365 -21.57 -12.01 -0.84
CA ASN A 365 -20.44 -11.84 -1.74
C ASN A 365 -19.44 -10.83 -1.17
N GLU A 366 -18.26 -10.79 -1.76
CA GLU A 366 -17.40 -9.64 -1.77
C GLU A 366 -17.13 -9.21 -3.21
N VAL A 367 -16.75 -7.96 -3.37
CA VAL A 367 -16.55 -7.38 -4.69
C VAL A 367 -15.24 -6.62 -4.75
N TYR A 368 -14.61 -6.70 -5.93
CA TYR A 368 -13.53 -5.81 -6.31
C TYR A 368 -14.07 -4.84 -7.35
N VAL A 369 -13.98 -3.55 -7.05
CA VAL A 369 -14.52 -2.48 -7.87
C VAL A 369 -13.37 -1.65 -8.43
N ILE A 370 -13.39 -1.41 -9.73
CA ILE A 370 -12.52 -0.46 -10.40
C ILE A 370 -13.41 0.51 -11.16
N MET A 371 -13.24 1.80 -10.90
CA MET A 371 -13.99 2.87 -11.55
C MET A 371 -13.03 3.87 -12.16
N GLY A 372 -13.44 4.51 -13.24
CA GLY A 372 -12.72 5.65 -13.78
C GLY A 372 -13.58 6.49 -14.72
N SER A 373 -12.92 7.42 -15.40
CA SER A 373 -13.57 8.29 -16.36
C SER A 373 -12.61 8.66 -17.50
N TYR A 374 -13.15 8.90 -18.69
CA TYR A 374 -12.37 9.26 -19.87
C TYR A 374 -13.12 10.27 -20.76
N GLY A 375 -12.44 10.72 -21.81
CA GLY A 375 -12.95 11.74 -22.71
C GLY A 375 -13.06 13.11 -22.03
N VAL A 376 -13.60 14.08 -22.77
CA VAL A 376 -13.74 15.47 -22.33
C VAL A 376 -15.07 16.03 -22.84
N GLY A 377 -15.94 16.46 -21.93
CA GLY A 377 -17.20 17.10 -22.29
C GLY A 377 -18.45 16.46 -21.69
N GLY A 378 -18.69 16.64 -20.40
CA GLY A 378 -19.94 16.21 -19.76
C GLY A 378 -21.07 17.25 -19.91
N TYR A 379 -22.33 16.82 -19.75
CA TYR A 379 -23.51 17.69 -19.83
C TYR A 379 -24.26 17.75 -18.49
N GLY A 380 -23.90 18.75 -17.67
CA GLY A 380 -24.52 18.98 -16.36
C GLY A 380 -25.74 19.90 -16.44
N GLU A 381 -26.14 20.48 -15.30
CA GLU A 381 -27.28 21.41 -15.22
C GLU A 381 -27.08 22.69 -16.02
N LYS A 382 -25.82 23.13 -16.17
CA LYS A 382 -25.44 24.33 -16.91
C LYS A 382 -24.93 24.02 -18.32
N GLY A 383 -25.39 22.90 -18.88
CA GLY A 383 -25.03 22.43 -20.21
C GLY A 383 -23.64 21.79 -20.30
N LEU A 384 -23.13 21.71 -21.53
CA LEU A 384 -21.83 21.11 -21.84
C LEU A 384 -20.69 21.88 -21.17
N LYS A 385 -19.83 21.17 -20.44
CA LYS A 385 -18.56 21.69 -19.92
C LYS A 385 -17.43 20.73 -20.26
N LYS A 386 -16.32 21.28 -20.74
CA LYS A 386 -15.06 20.54 -20.95
C LYS A 386 -14.14 20.61 -19.73
N LYS A 387 -14.14 21.76 -19.06
CA LYS A 387 -13.39 22.01 -17.84
C LYS A 387 -14.17 22.90 -16.89
N ILE A 388 -13.85 22.80 -15.60
CA ILE A 388 -14.36 23.67 -14.53
C ILE A 388 -13.17 24.26 -13.75
N ASP A 389 -13.47 25.12 -12.78
CA ASP A 389 -12.49 25.63 -11.84
C ASP A 389 -11.26 26.27 -12.50
N ARG A 390 -11.52 27.28 -13.34
CA ARG A 390 -10.48 28.01 -14.11
C ARG A 390 -9.59 27.08 -14.95
N ASN A 391 -10.18 26.05 -15.55
CA ASN A 391 -9.52 25.06 -16.41
C ASN A 391 -8.59 24.07 -15.69
N ASN A 392 -8.64 23.99 -14.36
CA ASN A 392 -7.82 23.04 -13.60
C ASN A 392 -8.44 21.64 -13.51
N ILE A 393 -9.76 21.52 -13.67
CA ILE A 393 -10.47 20.23 -13.56
C ILE A 393 -11.13 19.89 -14.88
N THR A 394 -10.81 18.72 -15.41
CA THR A 394 -11.42 18.20 -16.64
C THR A 394 -12.74 17.53 -16.33
N VAL A 395 -13.77 17.87 -17.09
CA VAL A 395 -15.09 17.22 -17.01
C VAL A 395 -15.06 16.03 -17.97
N PRO A 396 -15.17 14.78 -17.48
CA PRO A 396 -15.16 13.62 -18.34
C PRO A 396 -16.43 13.55 -19.18
N ASP A 397 -16.30 12.98 -20.37
CA ASP A 397 -17.43 12.68 -21.27
C ASP A 397 -18.08 11.34 -20.89
N HIS A 398 -17.29 10.37 -20.43
CA HIS A 398 -17.76 9.05 -20.03
C HIS A 398 -17.25 8.63 -18.65
N ILE A 399 -18.04 7.82 -17.96
CA ILE A 399 -17.74 7.25 -16.64
C ILE A 399 -17.96 5.74 -16.73
N TRP A 400 -17.01 4.95 -16.23
CA TRP A 400 -17.09 3.49 -16.30
C TRP A 400 -16.81 2.86 -14.94
N LYS A 401 -17.34 1.67 -14.72
CA LYS A 401 -17.11 0.87 -13.52
C LYS A 401 -17.15 -0.62 -13.86
N VAL A 402 -16.21 -1.36 -13.28
CA VAL A 402 -16.10 -2.81 -13.35
C VAL A 402 -16.21 -3.36 -11.94
N ILE A 403 -17.09 -4.34 -11.75
CA ILE A 403 -17.33 -5.03 -10.48
C ILE A 403 -17.09 -6.51 -10.72
N VAL A 404 -16.09 -7.07 -10.05
CA VAL A 404 -15.84 -8.51 -10.01
C VAL A 404 -16.49 -9.08 -8.76
N VAL A 405 -17.44 -9.99 -8.95
CA VAL A 405 -18.27 -10.53 -7.86
C VAL A 405 -17.84 -11.95 -7.55
N ILE A 406 -17.44 -12.22 -6.32
CA ILE A 406 -17.10 -13.54 -5.81
C ILE A 406 -17.80 -13.77 -4.46
N PRO A 407 -18.17 -15.01 -4.11
CA PRO A 407 -18.66 -15.31 -2.75
C PRO A 407 -17.67 -14.81 -1.70
N GLU A 408 -18.10 -14.36 -0.52
CA GLU A 408 -17.14 -13.91 0.49
C GLU A 408 -16.25 -15.08 0.96
N GLY A 409 -14.94 -14.86 1.07
CA GLY A 409 -13.96 -15.89 1.40
C GLY A 409 -12.54 -15.36 1.57
N ASN A 410 -11.56 -16.25 1.37
CA ASN A 410 -10.14 -15.91 1.31
C ASN A 410 -9.56 -16.49 0.01
N ASN A 411 -8.30 -16.18 -0.31
CA ASN A 411 -7.60 -16.60 -1.53
C ASN A 411 -8.32 -16.11 -2.80
N ASP A 412 -8.69 -14.85 -2.85
CA ASP A 412 -9.67 -14.31 -3.79
C ASP A 412 -9.27 -14.49 -5.25
N LEU A 413 -7.99 -14.25 -5.58
CA LEU A 413 -7.46 -14.50 -6.93
C LEU A 413 -7.62 -15.95 -7.38
N LYS A 414 -7.58 -16.92 -6.46
CA LYS A 414 -7.79 -18.35 -6.79
C LYS A 414 -9.27 -18.68 -6.99
N ARG A 415 -10.18 -17.91 -6.41
CA ARG A 415 -11.63 -18.11 -6.54
C ARG A 415 -12.18 -17.48 -7.82
N ILE A 416 -11.47 -16.50 -8.38
CA ILE A 416 -11.75 -15.94 -9.70
C ILE A 416 -11.46 -16.98 -10.79
N ASN A 417 -12.50 -17.36 -11.53
CA ASN A 417 -12.45 -18.33 -12.62
C ASN A 417 -13.33 -17.87 -13.79
N LYS A 418 -13.35 -18.62 -14.89
CA LYS A 418 -14.09 -18.24 -16.11
C LYS A 418 -15.61 -18.07 -15.93
N HIS A 419 -16.20 -18.51 -14.82
CA HIS A 419 -17.63 -18.35 -14.50
C HIS A 419 -17.89 -17.20 -13.53
N THR A 420 -16.84 -16.58 -12.96
CA THR A 420 -16.98 -15.39 -12.11
C THR A 420 -17.82 -14.32 -12.82
N ARG A 421 -18.77 -13.75 -12.08
CA ARG A 421 -19.66 -12.70 -12.58
C ARG A 421 -18.88 -11.38 -12.65
N ILE A 422 -19.00 -10.71 -13.79
CA ILE A 422 -18.35 -9.44 -14.09
C ILE A 422 -19.45 -8.50 -14.52
N ILE A 423 -19.61 -7.38 -13.81
CA ILE A 423 -20.52 -6.31 -14.19
C ILE A 423 -19.64 -5.15 -14.65
N ALA A 424 -19.68 -4.84 -15.94
CA ALA A 424 -19.00 -3.69 -16.51
C ALA A 424 -20.05 -2.74 -17.08
N VAL A 425 -19.98 -1.46 -16.69
CA VAL A 425 -20.82 -0.39 -17.22
C VAL A 425 -19.96 0.73 -17.79
N ASN A 426 -20.44 1.35 -18.85
CA ASN A 426 -19.84 2.55 -19.44
C ASN A 426 -20.95 3.52 -19.86
N THR A 427 -20.96 4.69 -19.25
CA THR A 427 -22.09 5.63 -19.30
C THR A 427 -21.63 7.00 -19.79
N PRO A 428 -22.47 7.71 -20.57
CA PRO A 428 -22.23 9.12 -20.86
C PRO A 428 -22.48 9.97 -19.61
N ASN A 429 -21.60 10.93 -19.34
CA ASN A 429 -21.71 11.85 -18.20
C ASN A 429 -22.68 13.00 -18.50
N LYS A 430 -23.97 12.70 -18.54
CA LYS A 430 -25.02 13.68 -18.87
C LYS A 430 -26.28 13.52 -18.02
N ASN A 431 -27.10 14.56 -17.94
CA ASN A 431 -28.37 14.51 -17.19
C ASN A 431 -29.48 13.70 -17.88
N ASP A 432 -29.42 13.54 -19.20
CA ASP A 432 -30.35 12.74 -19.99
C ASP A 432 -29.85 11.30 -20.11
N VAL A 433 -29.92 10.58 -18.99
CA VAL A 433 -29.56 9.15 -18.89
C VAL A 433 -30.73 8.35 -18.32
N SER A 434 -30.83 7.09 -18.72
CA SER A 434 -31.70 6.11 -18.07
C SER A 434 -31.24 5.91 -16.63
N THR A 435 -32.16 5.82 -15.68
CA THR A 435 -31.82 5.50 -14.28
C THR A 435 -31.44 4.03 -14.09
N LYS A 436 -31.71 3.16 -15.08
CA LYS A 436 -31.33 1.74 -15.06
C LYS A 436 -29.88 1.60 -15.53
N TRP A 437 -28.97 1.36 -14.60
CA TRP A 437 -27.54 1.13 -14.92
C TRP A 437 -27.34 -0.04 -15.89
N SER A 438 -28.23 -1.05 -15.88
CA SER A 438 -28.14 -2.21 -16.76
C SER A 438 -28.34 -1.86 -18.25
N ALA A 439 -28.92 -0.70 -18.56
CA ALA A 439 -29.01 -0.19 -19.93
C ALA A 439 -27.64 0.20 -20.53
N TYR A 440 -26.59 0.24 -19.71
CA TYR A 440 -25.24 0.67 -20.07
C TYR A 440 -24.20 -0.44 -19.86
N LEU A 441 -24.66 -1.69 -19.79
CA LEU A 441 -23.78 -2.86 -19.72
C LEU A 441 -22.90 -2.95 -20.96
N THR A 442 -21.63 -3.27 -20.73
CA THR A 442 -20.57 -3.36 -21.74
C THR A 442 -19.62 -4.48 -21.33
N SER A 443 -18.59 -4.72 -22.12
CA SER A 443 -17.48 -5.61 -21.76
C SER A 443 -16.31 -4.83 -21.14
N ILE A 444 -15.43 -5.52 -20.41
CA ILE A 444 -14.16 -4.92 -19.99
C ILE A 444 -13.32 -4.59 -21.23
N GLU A 445 -13.35 -5.41 -22.26
CA GLU A 445 -12.59 -5.19 -23.51
C GLU A 445 -12.94 -3.84 -24.16
N GLU A 446 -14.22 -3.46 -24.21
CA GLU A 446 -14.65 -2.14 -24.71
C GLU A 446 -14.14 -0.99 -23.81
N ILE A 447 -14.12 -1.17 -22.49
CA ILE A 447 -13.54 -0.19 -21.56
C ILE A 447 -12.03 -0.07 -21.77
N GLU A 448 -11.31 -1.19 -21.93
CA GLU A 448 -9.86 -1.19 -22.18
C GLU A 448 -9.53 -0.50 -23.52
N GLN A 449 -10.33 -0.75 -24.57
CA GLN A 449 -10.19 -0.07 -25.86
C GLN A 449 -10.41 1.44 -25.75
N ALA A 450 -11.38 1.89 -24.96
CA ALA A 450 -11.68 3.31 -24.79
C ALA A 450 -10.66 4.06 -23.91
N THR A 451 -9.97 3.35 -23.01
CA THR A 451 -9.15 3.96 -21.95
C THR A 451 -7.65 3.68 -22.06
N ASN A 452 -7.25 2.69 -22.87
CA ASN A 452 -5.91 2.11 -22.89
C ASN A 452 -5.46 1.53 -21.53
N LEU A 453 -6.40 1.17 -20.66
CA LEU A 453 -6.09 0.49 -19.40
C LEU A 453 -6.00 -1.03 -19.61
N LYS A 454 -5.28 -1.70 -18.72
CA LYS A 454 -5.23 -3.17 -18.59
C LYS A 454 -5.83 -3.59 -17.25
N LEU A 455 -7.14 -3.74 -17.24
CA LEU A 455 -7.91 -4.22 -16.12
C LEU A 455 -7.67 -5.72 -15.89
N LEU A 456 -7.81 -6.14 -14.64
CA LEU A 456 -7.67 -7.53 -14.19
C LEU A 456 -6.30 -8.15 -14.52
N SER A 457 -5.24 -7.35 -14.60
CA SER A 457 -3.91 -7.80 -15.06
C SER A 457 -3.27 -8.88 -14.18
N ARG A 458 -3.72 -9.06 -12.93
CA ARG A 458 -3.26 -10.13 -12.02
C ARG A 458 -4.13 -11.39 -12.06
N VAL A 459 -5.26 -11.37 -12.76
CA VAL A 459 -6.06 -12.58 -13.01
C VAL A 459 -5.30 -13.45 -14.02
N PRO A 460 -5.22 -14.79 -13.82
CA PRO A 460 -4.54 -15.68 -14.76
C PRO A 460 -5.00 -15.46 -16.21
N ALA A 461 -4.06 -15.39 -17.15
CA ALA A 461 -4.33 -14.98 -18.54
C ALA A 461 -5.49 -15.76 -19.20
N GLU A 462 -5.52 -17.09 -19.02
CA GLU A 462 -6.56 -17.99 -19.54
C GLU A 462 -7.94 -17.72 -18.94
N VAL A 463 -8.02 -17.22 -17.70
CA VAL A 463 -9.28 -16.81 -17.07
C VAL A 463 -9.65 -15.41 -17.54
N ARG A 464 -8.67 -14.49 -17.53
CA ARG A 464 -8.86 -13.10 -17.92
C ARG A 464 -9.41 -12.97 -19.34
N GLN A 465 -8.86 -13.73 -20.31
CA GLN A 465 -9.28 -13.66 -21.71
C GLN A 465 -10.78 -13.97 -21.92
N GLU A 466 -11.36 -14.77 -21.03
CA GLU A 466 -12.80 -15.07 -21.03
C GLU A 466 -13.58 -13.98 -20.30
N LEU A 467 -13.12 -13.59 -19.11
CA LEU A 467 -13.80 -12.60 -18.28
C LEU A 467 -13.92 -11.24 -18.95
N VAL A 468 -12.90 -10.81 -19.70
CA VAL A 468 -12.90 -9.46 -20.28
C VAL A 468 -13.92 -9.27 -21.40
N LYS A 469 -14.38 -10.37 -22.02
CA LYS A 469 -15.35 -10.35 -23.13
C LYS A 469 -16.79 -10.49 -22.65
N LYS A 470 -17.00 -10.82 -21.37
CA LYS A 470 -18.34 -11.00 -20.83
C LYS A 470 -19.11 -9.69 -20.78
N ILE A 471 -20.39 -9.77 -21.09
CA ILE A 471 -21.38 -8.75 -20.81
C ILE A 471 -22.40 -9.38 -19.87
N ASP A 472 -22.61 -8.77 -18.70
CA ASP A 472 -23.60 -9.24 -17.73
C ASP A 472 -25.02 -9.15 -18.31
N THR A 473 -25.95 -9.94 -17.79
CA THR A 473 -27.36 -9.87 -18.22
C THR A 473 -28.18 -8.83 -17.45
N GLY A 474 -27.61 -8.21 -16.41
CA GLY A 474 -28.26 -7.15 -15.64
C GLY A 474 -29.39 -7.59 -14.70
N ASN A 475 -29.47 -8.90 -14.43
CA ASN A 475 -30.49 -9.53 -13.58
C ASN A 475 -29.96 -9.89 -12.19
#